data_AF-A0A968NXD6-F1
#
_entry.id   AF-A0A968NXD6-F1
#
_cell.length_a   1.000
_cell.length_b   1.000
_cell.length_c   1.000
_cell.angle_alpha   90.00
_cell.angle_beta   90.00
_cell.angle_gamma   90.00
#
_symmetry.space_group_name_H-M   'P 1'
#
loop_
_entity.id
_entity.type
_entity.pdbx_description
1 polymer ?
#
loop_
_entity_poly.entity_id
_entity_poly.type
_entity_poly.pdbx_seq_one_letter_code
_entity_poly.pdbx_strand_id
1 'polypeptide(L)'
;MLQLAPQSQQPLCLAVLDLDHFKQVNDEYGHLQGDRVLRQFAQFLKQKVRSGDVVARWGGEEFVVGMYGIDRAAGHERLAEILEEWRSMSLESLSGDLLFVTFSAGIAQYPIDGTNLQMLYRTADAALYRAKLAGRDRVLSVEWQPPGGENWVDVLLVAPDDDTTRALLQALETRGYQTRWLQSGKIAVDQLKGRSPQVKARVLLLAEQLEDGDCVDLLKRLGVKLLKQTLAIALLNRPDLAESVKSIGAFDYVLMPFRPAVIVQRVRQALGG
;
A
#
# COMPACT_ATOMS: atom_id res chain seq x y z
N MET A 1 16.59 -26.33 2.25
CA MET A 1 15.64 -25.83 1.23
C MET A 1 16.31 -25.17 0.03
N LEU A 2 17.08 -24.09 0.17
CA LEU A 2 17.74 -23.45 -0.99
C LEU A 2 18.79 -24.32 -1.70
N GLN A 3 19.40 -25.29 -1.01
CA GLN A 3 20.27 -26.29 -1.64
C GLN A 3 19.50 -27.39 -2.39
N LEU A 4 18.20 -27.57 -2.10
CA LEU A 4 17.33 -28.60 -2.72
C LEU A 4 16.52 -28.06 -3.90
N ALA A 5 16.25 -26.74 -3.95
CA ALA A 5 15.55 -26.09 -5.05
C ALA A 5 16.25 -26.24 -6.42
N PRO A 6 17.60 -26.14 -6.53
CA PRO A 6 18.29 -26.38 -7.80
C PRO A 6 18.12 -27.81 -8.33
N GLN A 7 17.91 -28.79 -7.44
CA GLN A 7 17.85 -30.22 -7.79
C GLN A 7 16.45 -30.69 -8.21
N SER A 8 15.41 -29.89 -7.94
CA SER A 8 14.00 -30.27 -8.11
C SER A 8 13.25 -29.41 -9.14
N GLN A 9 13.86 -28.33 -9.66
CA GLN A 9 13.23 -27.32 -10.52
C GLN A 9 11.93 -26.69 -9.97
N GLN A 10 11.61 -26.92 -8.69
CA GLN A 10 10.40 -26.37 -8.09
C GLN A 10 10.63 -24.95 -7.57
N PRO A 11 9.66 -24.04 -7.77
CA PRO A 11 9.78 -22.68 -7.29
C PRO A 11 9.80 -22.65 -5.75
N LEU A 12 10.53 -21.70 -5.20
CA LEU A 12 10.60 -21.43 -3.77
C LEU A 12 10.32 -19.94 -3.57
N CYS A 13 9.39 -19.62 -2.68
CA CYS A 13 9.13 -18.25 -2.27
C CYS A 13 9.70 -17.98 -0.88
N LEU A 14 10.29 -16.81 -0.72
CA LEU A 14 10.69 -16.25 0.57
C LEU A 14 9.81 -15.03 0.84
N ALA A 15 9.16 -15.01 2.00
CA ALA A 15 8.41 -13.87 2.48
C ALA A 15 9.05 -13.32 3.75
N VAL A 16 9.15 -12.00 3.84
CA VAL A 16 9.55 -11.25 5.04
C VAL A 16 8.31 -10.52 5.55
N LEU A 17 7.94 -10.76 6.79
CA LEU A 17 6.74 -10.26 7.45
C LEU A 17 7.15 -9.42 8.65
N ASP A 18 6.39 -8.37 8.94
CA ASP A 18 6.62 -7.49 10.09
C ASP A 18 5.28 -7.06 10.68
N LEU A 19 5.13 -7.20 12.00
CA LEU A 19 3.92 -6.80 12.70
C LEU A 19 3.77 -5.27 12.67
N ASP A 20 2.66 -4.80 12.11
CA ASP A 20 2.42 -3.38 11.94
C ASP A 20 2.21 -2.71 13.31
N HIS A 21 2.86 -1.57 13.48
CA HIS A 21 2.71 -0.75 14.69
C HIS A 21 3.09 -1.49 16.00
N PHE A 22 3.90 -2.55 15.94
CA PHE A 22 4.26 -3.36 17.11
C PHE A 22 4.92 -2.57 18.25
N LYS A 23 5.70 -1.54 17.92
CA LYS A 23 6.21 -0.60 18.93
C LYS A 23 5.09 0.07 19.73
N GLN A 24 3.99 0.48 19.09
CA GLN A 24 2.85 1.10 19.77
C GLN A 24 2.18 0.12 20.74
N VAL A 25 2.09 -1.15 20.35
CA VAL A 25 1.61 -2.21 21.26
C VAL A 25 2.48 -2.30 22.51
N ASN A 26 3.81 -2.26 22.37
CA ASN A 26 4.71 -2.25 23.53
C ASN A 26 4.58 -0.98 24.37
N ASP A 27 4.47 0.18 23.72
CA ASP A 27 4.39 1.47 24.39
C ASP A 27 3.07 1.63 25.18
N GLU A 28 1.96 1.06 24.67
CA GLU A 28 0.62 1.17 25.27
C GLU A 28 0.30 0.06 26.27
N TYR A 29 0.66 -1.20 25.96
CA TYR A 29 0.29 -2.37 26.76
C TYR A 29 1.46 -3.03 27.49
N GLY A 30 2.68 -2.52 27.29
CA GLY A 30 3.90 -3.05 27.87
C GLY A 30 4.47 -4.27 27.14
N HIS A 31 5.75 -4.53 27.38
CA HIS A 31 6.50 -5.60 26.71
C HIS A 31 5.93 -7.01 26.94
N LEU A 32 5.31 -7.28 28.09
CA LEU A 32 4.68 -8.57 28.35
C LEU A 32 3.51 -8.84 27.40
N GLN A 33 2.75 -7.81 27.02
CA GLN A 33 1.70 -7.93 26.02
C GLN A 33 2.29 -8.10 24.63
N GLY A 34 3.31 -7.31 24.27
CA GLY A 34 4.02 -7.49 23.00
C GLY A 34 4.56 -8.91 22.81
N ASP A 35 5.15 -9.49 23.86
CA ASP A 35 5.59 -10.88 23.88
C ASP A 35 4.45 -11.88 23.64
N ARG A 36 3.25 -11.62 24.18
CA ARG A 36 2.06 -12.46 23.92
C ARG A 36 1.64 -12.39 22.46
N VAL A 37 1.60 -11.17 21.89
CA VAL A 37 1.29 -10.97 20.47
C VAL A 37 2.28 -11.74 19.59
N LEU A 38 3.58 -11.65 19.86
CA LEU A 38 4.60 -12.39 19.10
C LEU A 38 4.43 -13.91 19.19
N ARG A 39 4.10 -14.44 20.38
CA ARG A 39 3.86 -15.88 20.55
C ARG A 39 2.61 -16.33 19.81
N GLN A 40 1.52 -15.58 19.89
CA GLN A 40 0.27 -15.88 19.19
C GLN A 40 0.47 -15.80 17.67
N PHE A 41 1.15 -14.77 17.17
CA PHE A 41 1.45 -14.63 15.76
C PHE A 41 2.33 -15.79 15.25
N ALA A 42 3.35 -16.19 16.01
CA ALA A 42 4.18 -17.34 15.66
C ALA A 42 3.40 -18.65 15.62
N GLN A 43 2.47 -18.88 16.56
CA GLN A 43 1.60 -20.04 16.58
C GLN A 43 0.61 -20.03 15.40
N PHE A 44 0.01 -18.87 15.14
CA PHE A 44 -0.88 -18.65 14.01
C PHE A 44 -0.18 -18.96 12.69
N LEU A 45 0.99 -18.37 12.43
CA LEU A 45 1.75 -18.64 11.20
C LEU A 45 2.06 -20.13 11.04
N LYS A 46 2.49 -20.81 12.11
CA LYS A 46 2.76 -22.26 12.08
C LYS A 46 1.54 -23.10 11.71
N GLN A 47 0.34 -22.68 12.12
CA GLN A 47 -0.91 -23.39 11.78
C GLN A 47 -1.35 -23.11 10.34
N LYS A 48 -0.97 -21.97 9.77
CA LYS A 48 -1.39 -21.56 8.42
C LYS A 48 -0.45 -22.02 7.32
N VAL A 49 0.84 -22.21 7.57
CA VAL A 49 1.75 -22.71 6.54
C VAL A 49 1.59 -24.21 6.32
N ARG A 50 1.99 -24.72 5.14
CA ARG A 50 1.86 -26.14 4.79
C ARG A 50 2.95 -26.97 5.45
N SER A 51 2.71 -28.28 5.53
CA SER A 51 3.74 -29.26 5.90
C SER A 51 4.86 -29.25 4.85
N GLY A 52 5.99 -28.64 5.18
CA GLY A 52 7.14 -28.45 4.27
C GLY A 52 7.63 -27.00 4.18
N ASP A 53 6.76 -26.05 4.53
CA ASP A 53 7.13 -24.64 4.66
C ASP A 53 7.91 -24.41 5.97
N VAL A 54 8.72 -23.36 6.01
CA VAL A 54 9.46 -22.94 7.21
C VAL A 54 9.00 -21.58 7.65
N VAL A 55 8.75 -21.45 8.96
CA VAL A 55 8.52 -20.17 9.63
C VAL A 55 9.66 -19.94 10.63
N ALA A 56 10.30 -18.78 10.56
CA ALA A 56 11.34 -18.36 11.47
C ALA A 56 11.06 -16.94 11.98
N ARG A 57 11.43 -16.65 13.22
CA ARG A 57 11.54 -15.26 13.71
C ARG A 57 12.94 -14.77 13.38
N TRP A 58 13.04 -13.76 12.52
CA TRP A 58 14.32 -13.26 12.01
C TRP A 58 14.88 -12.12 12.85
N GLY A 59 13.98 -11.30 13.42
CA GLY A 59 14.32 -10.16 14.27
C GLY A 59 13.32 -9.94 15.41
N GLY A 60 13.28 -8.70 15.92
CA GLY A 60 12.39 -8.30 17.01
C GLY A 60 10.92 -8.60 16.70
N GLU A 61 10.35 -7.93 15.71
CA GLU A 61 8.96 -8.11 15.24
C GLU A 61 8.87 -8.72 13.84
N GLU A 62 10.03 -9.12 13.29
CA GLU A 62 10.17 -9.64 11.93
C GLU A 62 10.15 -11.18 11.88
N PHE A 63 9.36 -11.72 10.95
CA PHE A 63 9.24 -13.14 10.66
C PHE A 63 9.57 -13.42 9.20
N VAL A 64 10.10 -14.60 8.93
CA VAL A 64 10.40 -15.09 7.59
C VAL A 64 9.65 -16.38 7.34
N VAL A 65 9.01 -16.47 6.18
CA VAL A 65 8.32 -17.68 5.71
C VAL A 65 8.96 -18.16 4.40
N GLY A 66 9.48 -19.38 4.40
CA GLY A 66 9.96 -20.05 3.20
C GLY A 66 8.92 -21.06 2.73
N MET A 67 8.39 -20.87 1.52
CA MET A 67 7.32 -21.69 0.95
C MET A 67 7.83 -22.44 -0.27
N TYR A 68 7.83 -23.77 -0.21
CA TYR A 68 8.44 -24.62 -1.24
C TYR A 68 7.39 -25.20 -2.20
N GLY A 69 7.74 -25.29 -3.48
CA GLY A 69 6.83 -25.81 -4.51
C GLY A 69 5.75 -24.82 -4.93
N ILE A 70 5.88 -23.54 -4.57
CA ILE A 70 4.94 -22.49 -4.95
C ILE A 70 5.65 -21.31 -5.61
N ASP A 71 5.03 -20.75 -6.64
CA ASP A 71 5.48 -19.52 -7.27
C ASP A 71 5.03 -18.28 -6.49
N ARG A 72 5.50 -17.11 -6.93
CA ARG A 72 5.25 -15.83 -6.28
C ARG A 72 3.79 -15.44 -6.25
N ALA A 73 3.02 -15.78 -7.29
CA ALA A 73 1.61 -15.41 -7.36
C ALA A 73 0.81 -16.23 -6.34
N ALA A 74 1.00 -17.55 -6.33
CA ALA A 74 0.39 -18.43 -5.35
C ALA A 74 0.85 -18.12 -3.91
N GLY A 75 2.13 -17.76 -3.73
CA GLY A 75 2.65 -17.33 -2.44
C GLY A 75 2.08 -15.99 -1.97
N HIS A 76 1.81 -15.06 -2.89
CA HIS A 76 1.14 -13.79 -2.60
C HIS A 76 -0.29 -14.02 -2.13
N GLU A 77 -1.09 -14.78 -2.90
CA GLU A 77 -2.46 -15.14 -2.55
C GLU A 77 -2.51 -15.80 -1.18
N ARG A 78 -1.62 -16.78 -0.94
CA ARG A 78 -1.58 -17.47 0.35
C ARG A 78 -1.29 -16.54 1.52
N LEU A 79 -0.35 -15.61 1.38
CA LEU A 79 -0.04 -14.64 2.43
C LEU A 79 -1.17 -13.61 2.61
N ALA A 80 -1.88 -13.25 1.54
CA ALA A 80 -3.02 -12.34 1.62
C ALA A 80 -4.18 -12.97 2.41
N GLU A 81 -4.46 -14.26 2.20
CA GLU A 81 -5.41 -15.02 3.03
C GLU A 81 -4.98 -15.04 4.50
N ILE A 82 -3.70 -15.35 4.76
CA ILE A 82 -3.13 -15.38 6.12
C ILE A 82 -3.26 -14.01 6.80
N LEU A 83 -3.06 -12.92 6.05
CA LEU A 83 -3.22 -11.56 6.52
C LEU A 83 -4.68 -11.25 6.87
N GLU A 84 -5.63 -11.58 6.00
CA GLU A 84 -7.05 -11.36 6.23
C GLU A 84 -7.54 -12.12 7.49
N GLU A 85 -7.13 -13.38 7.62
CA GLU A 85 -7.42 -14.18 8.80
C GLU A 85 -6.83 -13.57 10.07
N TRP A 86 -5.56 -13.17 10.07
CA TRP A 86 -4.91 -12.53 11.21
C TRP A 86 -5.58 -11.21 11.60
N ARG A 87 -5.88 -10.37 10.61
CA ARG A 87 -6.55 -9.06 10.79
C ARG A 87 -7.92 -9.23 11.45
N SER A 88 -8.62 -10.32 11.16
CA SER A 88 -9.93 -10.60 11.76
C SER A 88 -9.84 -11.11 13.21
N MET A 89 -8.66 -11.53 13.68
CA MET A 89 -8.46 -11.98 15.04
C MET A 89 -8.37 -10.79 15.99
N SER A 90 -9.18 -10.81 17.04
CA SER A 90 -8.97 -9.96 18.21
C SER A 90 -8.11 -10.71 19.22
N LEU A 91 -7.14 -10.01 19.79
CA LEU A 91 -6.28 -10.49 20.85
C LEU A 91 -6.74 -9.85 22.15
N GLU A 92 -6.86 -10.64 23.22
CA GLU A 92 -7.15 -10.07 24.53
C GLU A 92 -5.86 -9.53 25.16
N SER A 93 -5.89 -8.27 25.58
CA SER A 93 -4.81 -7.66 26.33
C SER A 93 -4.76 -8.22 27.77
N LEU A 94 -3.65 -8.03 28.46
CA LEU A 94 -3.54 -8.33 29.90
C LEU A 94 -4.55 -7.55 30.76
N SER A 95 -5.07 -6.42 30.27
CA SER A 95 -6.11 -5.62 30.92
C SER A 95 -7.54 -6.02 30.55
N GLY A 96 -7.71 -6.97 29.61
CA GLY A 96 -9.02 -7.42 29.13
C GLY A 96 -9.57 -6.63 27.93
N ASP A 97 -8.77 -5.72 27.36
CA ASP A 97 -9.14 -4.95 26.17
C ASP A 97 -8.94 -5.78 24.89
N LEU A 98 -9.73 -5.48 23.86
CA LEU A 98 -9.54 -6.09 22.54
C LEU A 98 -8.47 -5.33 21.75
N LEU A 99 -7.42 -6.04 21.39
CA LEU A 99 -6.29 -5.57 20.58
C LEU A 99 -6.36 -6.15 19.18
N PHE A 100 -6.23 -5.30 18.17
CA PHE A 100 -6.13 -5.70 16.77
C PHE A 100 -4.74 -5.36 16.24
N VAL A 101 -4.07 -6.35 15.67
CA VAL A 101 -2.72 -6.19 15.11
C VAL A 101 -2.74 -6.72 13.69
N THR A 102 -2.16 -5.98 12.74
CA THR A 102 -1.97 -6.42 11.36
C THR A 102 -0.50 -6.72 11.09
N PHE A 103 -0.19 -7.23 9.90
CA PHE A 103 1.20 -7.31 9.45
C PHE A 103 1.33 -6.84 8.00
N SER A 104 2.52 -6.36 7.67
CA SER A 104 2.92 -6.13 6.28
C SER A 104 3.86 -7.24 5.86
N ALA A 105 3.84 -7.61 4.57
CA ALA A 105 4.73 -8.62 4.03
C ALA A 105 5.29 -8.25 2.66
N GLY A 106 6.52 -8.70 2.42
CA GLY A 106 7.17 -8.66 1.12
C GLY A 106 7.54 -10.08 0.66
N ILE A 107 7.32 -10.42 -0.61
CA ILE A 107 7.61 -11.74 -1.17
C ILE A 107 8.59 -11.68 -2.36
N ALA A 108 9.50 -12.66 -2.41
CA ALA A 108 10.48 -12.87 -3.46
C ALA A 108 10.52 -14.35 -3.88
N GLN A 109 10.67 -14.63 -5.18
CA GLN A 109 10.74 -15.99 -5.71
C GLN A 109 12.14 -16.36 -6.19
N TYR A 110 12.59 -17.54 -5.81
CA TYR A 110 13.77 -18.19 -6.39
C TYR A 110 13.42 -18.90 -7.70
N PRO A 111 14.28 -18.82 -8.75
CA PRO A 111 15.47 -17.98 -8.86
C PRO A 111 15.21 -16.57 -9.43
N ILE A 112 13.95 -16.23 -9.74
CA ILE A 112 13.53 -15.02 -10.49
C ILE A 112 14.01 -13.74 -9.82
N ASP A 113 13.71 -13.59 -8.53
CA ASP A 113 14.00 -12.37 -7.76
C ASP A 113 15.28 -12.50 -6.91
N GLY A 114 16.01 -13.61 -7.08
CA GLY A 114 17.27 -13.86 -6.42
C GLY A 114 17.72 -15.31 -6.52
N THR A 115 19.00 -15.52 -6.77
CA THR A 115 19.64 -16.85 -6.91
C THR A 115 20.24 -17.38 -5.60
N ASN A 116 20.15 -16.64 -4.50
CA ASN A 116 20.58 -17.08 -3.17
C ASN A 116 19.73 -16.42 -2.06
N LEU A 117 19.86 -16.91 -0.82
CA LEU A 117 19.07 -16.44 0.33
C LEU A 117 19.19 -14.94 0.56
N GLN A 118 20.42 -14.41 0.48
CA GLN A 118 20.66 -12.99 0.78
C GLN A 118 19.97 -12.09 -0.24
N MET A 119 20.02 -12.45 -1.52
CA MET A 119 19.33 -11.69 -2.57
C MET A 119 17.81 -11.80 -2.42
N LEU A 120 17.28 -13.00 -2.19
CA LEU A 120 15.85 -13.19 -1.94
C LEU A 120 15.37 -12.39 -0.74
N TYR A 121 16.14 -12.39 0.36
CA TYR A 121 15.79 -11.63 1.56
C TYR A 121 15.80 -10.13 1.26
N ARG A 122 16.85 -9.58 0.62
CA ARG A 122 16.90 -8.15 0.26
C ARG A 122 15.73 -7.74 -0.63
N THR A 123 15.38 -8.59 -1.58
CA THR A 123 14.25 -8.39 -2.48
C THR A 123 12.93 -8.38 -1.69
N ALA A 124 12.69 -9.39 -0.86
CA ALA A 124 11.49 -9.48 -0.05
C ALA A 124 11.39 -8.33 0.96
N ASP A 125 12.50 -7.94 1.58
CA ASP A 125 12.59 -6.79 2.48
C ASP A 125 12.26 -5.47 1.76
N ALA A 126 12.77 -5.26 0.55
CA ALA A 126 12.40 -4.09 -0.26
C ALA A 126 10.90 -4.05 -0.58
N ALA A 127 10.28 -5.21 -0.85
CA ALA A 127 8.84 -5.32 -1.05
C ALA A 127 8.05 -5.06 0.24
N LEU A 128 8.53 -5.54 1.39
CA LEU A 128 7.97 -5.28 2.71
C LEU A 128 8.03 -3.78 3.04
N TYR A 129 9.17 -3.14 2.76
CA TYR A 129 9.34 -1.71 2.95
C TYR A 129 8.30 -0.92 2.12
N ARG A 130 8.09 -1.30 0.85
CA ARG A 130 7.02 -0.73 0.02
C ARG A 130 5.63 -0.98 0.60
N ALA A 131 5.36 -2.17 1.17
CA ALA A 131 4.09 -2.47 1.81
C ALA A 131 3.82 -1.51 2.99
N LYS A 132 4.84 -1.25 3.81
CA LYS A 132 4.77 -0.31 4.93
C LYS A 132 4.53 1.13 4.47
N LEU A 133 5.18 1.56 3.39
CA LEU A 133 5.00 2.90 2.81
C LEU A 133 3.62 3.07 2.16
N ALA A 134 3.14 2.04 1.47
CA ALA A 134 1.85 2.07 0.79
C ALA A 134 0.64 2.05 1.75
N GLY A 135 0.86 1.99 3.06
CA GLY A 135 -0.18 2.10 4.08
C GLY A 135 -0.21 0.98 5.11
N ARG A 136 0.71 0.00 5.01
CA ARG A 136 0.76 -1.24 5.82
C ARG A 136 -0.39 -2.20 5.52
N ASP A 137 -0.49 -3.29 6.29
CA ASP A 137 -1.60 -4.23 6.24
C ASP A 137 -1.82 -4.79 4.82
N ARG A 138 -0.73 -5.24 4.20
CA ARG A 138 -0.72 -5.76 2.83
C ARG A 138 0.52 -6.61 2.53
N VAL A 139 0.38 -7.44 1.50
CA VAL A 139 1.46 -8.23 0.92
C VAL A 139 1.85 -7.63 -0.42
N LEU A 140 3.14 -7.32 -0.62
CA LEU A 140 3.68 -6.87 -1.90
C LEU A 140 4.84 -7.79 -2.36
N SER A 141 5.21 -7.72 -3.63
CA SER A 141 6.39 -8.36 -4.20
C SER A 141 7.24 -7.32 -4.94
N VAL A 142 8.49 -7.62 -5.32
CA VAL A 142 9.30 -6.67 -6.11
C VAL A 142 8.76 -6.44 -7.52
N GLU A 143 8.06 -7.43 -8.07
CA GLU A 143 7.22 -7.32 -9.27
C GLU A 143 5.79 -6.86 -8.97
N TRP A 144 5.48 -6.45 -7.72
CA TRP A 144 4.28 -5.68 -7.46
C TRP A 144 4.48 -4.32 -8.13
N GLN A 145 4.20 -4.31 -9.41
CA GLN A 145 3.38 -3.29 -9.99
C GLN A 145 1.97 -3.52 -9.44
N PRO A 146 1.33 -2.48 -8.93
CA PRO A 146 -0.10 -2.52 -8.66
C PRO A 146 -0.85 -3.03 -9.90
N PRO A 147 -2.09 -3.55 -9.77
CA PRO A 147 -2.76 -4.22 -10.88
C PRO A 147 -2.86 -3.33 -12.14
N GLY A 148 -1.92 -3.50 -13.08
CA GLY A 148 -1.93 -2.92 -14.42
C GLY A 148 -0.77 -2.02 -14.85
N GLY A 149 0.40 -2.59 -15.18
CA GLY A 149 1.38 -2.10 -16.18
C GLY A 149 2.19 -0.84 -15.86
N GLU A 150 3.15 -0.50 -16.75
CA GLU A 150 4.11 0.64 -16.67
C GLU A 150 3.47 2.03 -16.49
N ASN A 151 2.14 2.12 -16.51
CA ASN A 151 1.36 3.36 -16.50
C ASN A 151 0.66 3.63 -15.16
N TRP A 152 0.95 2.88 -14.10
CA TRP A 152 0.23 2.99 -12.83
C TRP A 152 0.96 3.87 -11.81
N VAL A 153 0.22 4.72 -11.08
CA VAL A 153 0.73 5.58 -9.99
C VAL A 153 -0.19 5.55 -8.75
N ASP A 154 0.38 5.69 -7.54
CA ASP A 154 -0.42 5.80 -6.31
C ASP A 154 -1.23 7.11 -6.33
N VAL A 155 -0.58 8.19 -6.74
CA VAL A 155 -1.16 9.54 -6.74
C VAL A 155 -0.87 10.24 -8.07
N LEU A 156 -1.93 10.62 -8.77
CA LEU A 156 -1.86 11.59 -9.87
C LEU A 156 -2.25 12.96 -9.33
N LEU A 157 -1.35 13.94 -9.40
CA LEU A 157 -1.59 15.32 -9.01
C LEU A 157 -1.86 16.17 -10.25
N VAL A 158 -3.01 16.81 -10.31
CA VAL A 158 -3.38 17.77 -11.36
C VAL A 158 -3.47 19.15 -10.71
N ALA A 159 -2.43 19.97 -10.92
CA ALA A 159 -2.28 21.25 -10.24
C ALA A 159 -1.31 22.18 -11.02
N PRO A 160 -1.37 23.51 -10.80
CA PRO A 160 -0.38 24.45 -11.34
C PRO A 160 1.05 24.16 -10.88
N ASP A 161 2.05 24.57 -11.66
CA ASP A 161 3.46 24.55 -11.21
C ASP A 161 3.73 25.71 -10.25
N ASP A 162 3.54 25.44 -8.96
CA ASP A 162 3.84 26.39 -7.89
C ASP A 162 4.57 25.70 -6.73
N ASP A 163 5.00 26.49 -5.75
CA ASP A 163 5.73 25.99 -4.59
C ASP A 163 4.88 25.01 -3.74
N THR A 164 3.55 25.16 -3.74
CA THR A 164 2.64 24.28 -3.01
C THR A 164 2.62 22.89 -3.65
N THR A 165 2.50 22.82 -4.98
CA THR A 165 2.55 21.60 -5.78
C THR A 165 3.89 20.88 -5.60
N ARG A 166 5.01 21.61 -5.69
CA ARG A 166 6.35 21.04 -5.49
C ARG A 166 6.55 20.50 -4.07
N ALA A 167 6.12 21.25 -3.04
CA ALA A 167 6.19 20.79 -1.64
C ALA A 167 5.31 19.56 -1.38
N LEU A 168 4.14 19.48 -2.02
CA LEU A 168 3.24 18.35 -1.90
C LEU A 168 3.82 17.08 -2.56
N LEU A 169 4.35 17.19 -3.77
CA LEU A 169 5.02 16.09 -4.46
C LEU A 169 6.17 15.54 -3.62
N GLN A 170 7.06 16.42 -3.15
CA GLN A 170 8.16 16.04 -2.29
C GLN A 170 7.68 15.33 -1.02
N ALA A 171 6.62 15.81 -0.38
CA ALA A 171 6.07 15.21 0.83
C ALA A 171 5.48 13.80 0.60
N LEU A 172 4.88 13.56 -0.56
CA LEU A 172 4.34 12.27 -0.97
C LEU A 172 5.47 11.28 -1.33
N GLU A 173 6.41 11.71 -2.17
CA GLU A 173 7.53 10.89 -2.64
C GLU A 173 8.46 10.48 -1.49
N THR A 174 8.73 11.39 -0.53
CA THR A 174 9.52 11.08 0.68
C THR A 174 8.86 9.99 1.54
N ARG A 175 7.54 9.80 1.39
CA ARG A 175 6.76 8.76 2.07
C ARG A 175 6.52 7.54 1.19
N GLY A 176 7.20 7.45 0.05
CA GLY A 176 7.24 6.27 -0.80
C GLY A 176 6.09 6.12 -1.78
N TYR A 177 5.23 7.13 -1.94
CA TYR A 177 4.18 7.09 -2.94
C TYR A 177 4.76 7.30 -4.34
N GLN A 178 4.32 6.50 -5.30
CA GLN A 178 4.57 6.76 -6.73
C GLN A 178 3.63 7.87 -7.20
N THR A 179 4.23 9.01 -7.53
CA THR A 179 3.53 10.22 -7.95
C THR A 179 3.69 10.46 -9.45
N ARG A 180 2.70 11.08 -10.06
CA ARG A 180 2.85 11.77 -11.35
C ARG A 180 2.11 13.10 -11.28
N TRP A 181 2.70 14.13 -11.85
CA TRP A 181 2.11 15.45 -11.91
C TRP A 181 1.72 15.81 -13.35
N LEU A 182 0.57 16.44 -13.51
CA LEU A 182 0.08 17.00 -14.76
C LEU A 182 -0.39 18.44 -14.50
N GLN A 183 0.03 19.35 -15.35
CA GLN A 183 -0.35 20.76 -15.22
C GLN A 183 -1.77 21.06 -15.73
N SER A 184 -2.29 20.24 -16.66
CA SER A 184 -3.57 20.46 -17.36
C SER A 184 -4.60 19.38 -17.05
N GLY A 185 -5.85 19.81 -16.84
CA GLY A 185 -7.00 18.94 -16.66
C GLY A 185 -7.39 18.18 -17.92
N LYS A 186 -7.25 18.79 -19.11
CA LYS A 186 -7.46 18.13 -20.40
C LYS A 186 -6.46 16.98 -20.60
N ILE A 187 -5.17 17.20 -20.31
CA ILE A 187 -4.17 16.13 -20.36
C ILE A 187 -4.53 15.02 -19.36
N ALA A 188 -4.99 15.36 -18.15
CA ALA A 188 -5.44 14.37 -17.18
C ALA A 188 -6.61 13.54 -17.70
N VAL A 189 -7.61 14.15 -18.34
CA VAL A 189 -8.73 13.44 -18.98
C VAL A 189 -8.23 12.50 -20.07
N ASP A 190 -7.34 12.97 -20.94
CA ASP A 190 -6.84 12.19 -22.07
C ASP A 190 -5.98 11.00 -21.61
N GLN A 191 -5.23 11.15 -20.52
CA GLN A 191 -4.40 10.07 -19.96
C GLN A 191 -5.21 9.06 -19.12
N LEU A 192 -6.24 9.50 -18.41
CA LEU A 192 -7.05 8.66 -17.54
C LEU A 192 -8.21 7.94 -18.25
N LYS A 193 -8.72 8.48 -19.37
CA LYS A 193 -9.87 7.92 -20.08
C LYS A 193 -9.43 7.08 -21.29
N GLY A 194 -10.36 6.26 -21.78
CA GLY A 194 -10.17 5.39 -22.95
C GLY A 194 -10.21 3.90 -22.61
N ARG A 195 -10.13 3.04 -23.64
CA ARG A 195 -10.06 1.57 -23.46
C ARG A 195 -8.70 1.12 -22.93
N SER A 196 -7.65 1.90 -23.22
CA SER A 196 -6.27 1.68 -22.76
C SER A 196 -5.71 3.00 -22.23
N PRO A 197 -5.98 3.36 -20.96
CA PRO A 197 -5.51 4.61 -20.38
C PRO A 197 -3.98 4.65 -20.31
N GLN A 198 -3.41 5.83 -20.57
CA GLN A 198 -1.96 6.08 -20.49
C GLN A 198 -1.48 6.23 -19.05
N VAL A 199 -2.38 6.54 -18.12
CA VAL A 199 -2.11 6.52 -16.69
C VAL A 199 -3.28 5.89 -15.96
N LYS A 200 -2.98 5.02 -15.00
CA LYS A 200 -3.94 4.53 -14.00
C LYS A 200 -3.51 5.08 -12.65
N ALA A 201 -4.44 5.69 -11.92
CA ALA A 201 -4.16 6.26 -10.61
C ALA A 201 -5.15 5.72 -9.57
N ARG A 202 -4.69 5.45 -8.35
CA ARG A 202 -5.60 5.16 -7.23
C ARG A 202 -6.20 6.42 -6.63
N VAL A 203 -5.37 7.43 -6.45
CA VAL A 203 -5.79 8.74 -5.93
C VAL A 203 -5.52 9.81 -6.97
N LEU A 204 -6.49 10.69 -7.15
CA LEU A 204 -6.38 11.87 -8.00
C LEU A 204 -6.48 13.12 -7.11
N LEU A 205 -5.36 13.82 -6.92
CA LEU A 205 -5.34 15.11 -6.24
C LEU A 205 -5.57 16.22 -7.27
N LEU A 206 -6.54 17.10 -7.01
CA LEU A 206 -6.98 18.11 -7.98
C LEU A 206 -6.96 19.50 -7.35
N ALA A 207 -6.14 20.42 -7.86
CA ALA A 207 -6.24 21.83 -7.50
C ALA A 207 -7.55 22.44 -8.01
N GLU A 208 -8.12 23.39 -7.26
CA GLU A 208 -9.35 24.07 -7.66
C GLU A 208 -9.25 24.73 -9.03
N GLN A 209 -8.16 25.49 -9.24
CA GLN A 209 -7.88 26.25 -10.46
C GLN A 209 -6.77 25.54 -11.23
N LEU A 210 -7.02 25.31 -12.52
CA LEU A 210 -6.10 24.67 -13.46
C LEU A 210 -5.90 25.61 -14.66
N GLU A 211 -4.87 25.34 -15.46
CA GLU A 211 -4.55 26.16 -16.65
C GLU A 211 -5.70 26.21 -17.67
N ASP A 212 -6.50 25.15 -17.73
CA ASP A 212 -7.53 24.92 -18.73
C ASP A 212 -8.94 24.71 -18.14
N GLY A 213 -9.17 25.21 -16.92
CA GLY A 213 -10.48 25.20 -16.28
C GLY A 213 -10.40 25.02 -14.76
N ASP A 214 -11.49 24.52 -14.17
CA ASP A 214 -11.54 24.23 -12.74
C ASP A 214 -11.73 22.74 -12.44
N CYS A 215 -11.54 22.38 -11.17
CA CYS A 215 -11.70 21.00 -10.70
C CYS A 215 -13.12 20.45 -10.88
N VAL A 216 -14.15 21.31 -10.83
CA VAL A 216 -15.56 20.89 -10.91
C VAL A 216 -15.86 20.38 -12.31
N ASP A 217 -15.47 21.13 -13.33
CA ASP A 217 -15.67 20.74 -14.72
C ASP A 217 -14.79 19.55 -15.11
N LEU A 218 -13.58 19.47 -14.56
CA LEU A 218 -12.72 18.31 -14.74
C LEU A 218 -13.34 17.03 -14.15
N LEU A 219 -13.87 17.08 -12.93
CA LEU A 219 -14.55 15.94 -12.30
C LEU A 219 -15.76 15.47 -13.12
N LYS A 220 -16.58 16.40 -13.63
CA LYS A 220 -17.70 16.07 -14.53
C LYS A 220 -17.20 15.38 -15.80
N ARG A 221 -16.11 15.87 -16.39
CA ARG A 221 -15.50 15.29 -17.60
C ARG A 221 -14.93 13.90 -17.33
N LEU A 222 -14.35 13.63 -16.18
CA LEU A 222 -13.84 12.30 -15.81
C LEU A 222 -14.99 11.28 -15.68
N GLY A 223 -16.09 11.71 -15.06
CA GLY A 223 -17.33 10.94 -14.96
C GLY A 223 -17.31 9.90 -13.84
N VAL A 224 -18.51 9.60 -13.32
CA VAL A 224 -18.72 8.79 -12.11
C VAL A 224 -18.07 7.40 -12.19
N LYS A 225 -18.05 6.76 -13.37
CA LYS A 225 -17.45 5.43 -13.54
C LYS A 225 -15.96 5.43 -13.21
N LEU A 226 -15.22 6.45 -13.64
CA LEU A 226 -13.79 6.57 -13.35
C LEU A 226 -13.57 6.95 -11.89
N LEU A 227 -14.38 7.85 -11.33
CA LEU A 227 -14.28 8.29 -9.93
C LEU A 227 -14.57 7.18 -8.91
N LYS A 228 -15.26 6.11 -9.32
CA LYS A 228 -15.39 4.88 -8.52
C LYS A 228 -14.10 4.03 -8.49
N GLN A 229 -13.20 4.21 -9.46
CA GLN A 229 -11.96 3.46 -9.59
C GLN A 229 -10.74 4.27 -9.12
N THR A 230 -10.81 5.59 -9.29
CA THR A 230 -9.79 6.55 -8.88
C THR A 230 -10.41 7.55 -7.91
N LEU A 231 -9.97 7.50 -6.66
CA LEU A 231 -10.50 8.31 -5.57
C LEU A 231 -10.01 9.75 -5.68
N ALA A 232 -10.88 10.66 -6.09
CA ALA A 232 -10.53 12.06 -6.27
C ALA A 232 -10.60 12.86 -4.96
N ILE A 233 -9.56 13.63 -4.67
CA ILE A 233 -9.52 14.58 -3.54
C ILE A 233 -9.29 15.99 -4.10
N ALA A 234 -10.25 16.88 -3.90
CA ALA A 234 -10.17 18.26 -4.37
C ALA A 234 -9.46 19.18 -3.37
N LEU A 235 -8.58 20.06 -3.84
CA LEU A 235 -7.85 21.05 -3.07
C LEU A 235 -8.48 22.42 -3.34
N LEU A 236 -9.33 22.88 -2.43
CA LEU A 236 -10.25 24.00 -2.66
C LEU A 236 -9.79 25.28 -1.94
N ASN A 237 -9.77 26.40 -2.62
CA ASN A 237 -9.70 27.73 -2.01
C ASN A 237 -11.08 28.21 -1.56
N ARG A 238 -12.11 27.88 -2.35
CA ARG A 238 -13.50 28.29 -2.15
C ARG A 238 -14.31 27.20 -1.41
N PRO A 239 -14.77 27.45 -0.17
CA PRO A 239 -15.51 26.46 0.60
C PRO A 239 -16.87 26.08 0.03
N ASP A 240 -17.51 26.99 -0.72
CA ASP A 240 -18.81 26.78 -1.37
C ASP A 240 -18.78 25.67 -2.44
N LEU A 241 -17.59 25.33 -2.96
CA LEU A 241 -17.44 24.24 -3.93
C LEU A 241 -17.43 22.84 -3.29
N ALA A 242 -17.32 22.73 -1.97
CA ALA A 242 -17.19 21.46 -1.26
C ALA A 242 -18.37 20.50 -1.54
N GLU A 243 -19.60 21.02 -1.49
CA GLU A 243 -20.81 20.24 -1.76
C GLU A 243 -20.88 19.84 -3.24
N SER A 244 -20.49 20.75 -4.13
CA SER A 244 -20.45 20.50 -5.58
C SER A 244 -19.51 19.34 -5.93
N VAL A 245 -18.26 19.36 -5.46
CA VAL A 245 -17.29 18.29 -5.78
C VAL A 245 -17.70 16.94 -5.20
N LYS A 246 -18.27 16.92 -3.98
CA LYS A 246 -18.80 15.70 -3.35
C LYS A 246 -19.97 15.13 -4.14
N SER A 247 -20.90 15.98 -4.59
CA SER A 247 -22.06 15.54 -5.39
C SER A 247 -21.68 14.91 -6.74
N ILE A 248 -20.57 15.34 -7.34
CA ILE A 248 -20.05 14.80 -8.61
C ILE A 248 -19.36 13.44 -8.42
N GLY A 249 -18.96 13.12 -7.18
CA GLY A 249 -18.33 11.85 -6.81
C GLY A 249 -16.87 11.96 -6.37
N ALA A 250 -16.40 13.15 -5.97
CA ALA A 250 -15.11 13.24 -5.30
C ALA A 250 -15.15 12.46 -3.97
N PHE A 251 -14.09 11.70 -3.72
CA PHE A 251 -13.91 10.96 -2.47
C PHE A 251 -13.77 11.92 -1.30
N ASP A 252 -12.92 12.95 -1.43
CA ASP A 252 -12.75 13.97 -0.39
C ASP A 252 -12.42 15.37 -0.90
N TYR A 253 -12.33 16.33 0.00
CA TYR A 253 -11.78 17.66 -0.29
C TYR A 253 -10.95 18.18 0.89
N VAL A 254 -10.03 19.11 0.61
CA VAL A 254 -9.22 19.82 1.60
C VAL A 254 -9.21 21.31 1.26
N LEU A 255 -9.46 22.16 2.26
CA LEU A 255 -9.43 23.60 2.09
C LEU A 255 -8.00 24.15 2.16
N MET A 256 -7.67 25.10 1.30
CA MET A 256 -6.41 25.84 1.30
C MET A 256 -6.49 27.06 2.25
N PRO A 257 -5.37 27.47 2.89
CA PRO A 257 -4.05 26.82 2.84
C PRO A 257 -4.02 25.54 3.69
N PHE A 258 -3.27 24.52 3.24
CA PHE A 258 -3.08 23.28 3.98
C PHE A 258 -1.61 23.01 4.27
N ARG A 259 -1.36 22.16 5.27
CA ARG A 259 -0.04 21.55 5.47
C ARG A 259 0.05 20.28 4.63
N PRO A 260 1.15 20.00 3.91
CA PRO A 260 1.29 18.77 3.11
C PRO A 260 0.99 17.47 3.88
N ALA A 261 1.28 17.46 5.19
CA ALA A 261 0.96 16.32 6.07
C ALA A 261 -0.53 15.98 6.12
N VAL A 262 -1.42 16.97 6.00
CA VAL A 262 -2.88 16.74 5.94
C VAL A 262 -3.23 16.00 4.66
N ILE A 263 -2.66 16.41 3.52
CA ILE A 263 -2.92 15.76 2.23
C ILE A 263 -2.40 14.33 2.25
N VAL A 264 -1.19 14.10 2.75
CA VAL A 264 -0.62 12.77 2.95
C VAL A 264 -1.55 11.87 3.77
N GLN A 265 -2.14 12.40 4.85
CA GLN A 265 -3.08 11.65 5.67
C GLN A 265 -4.36 11.28 4.90
N ARG A 266 -4.91 12.21 4.12
CA ARG A 266 -6.09 11.95 3.27
C ARG A 266 -5.80 10.92 2.17
N VAL A 267 -4.62 11.02 1.54
CA VAL A 267 -4.14 10.02 0.57
C VAL A 267 -4.02 8.65 1.23
N ARG A 268 -3.43 8.55 2.43
CA ARG A 268 -3.32 7.28 3.16
C ARG A 268 -4.70 6.69 3.47
N GLN A 269 -5.67 7.51 3.86
CA GLN A 269 -7.05 7.06 4.11
C GLN A 269 -7.72 6.55 2.83
N ALA A 270 -7.54 7.25 1.71
CA ALA A 270 -8.07 6.80 0.42
C ALA A 270 -7.43 5.47 -0.05
N LEU A 271 -6.13 5.25 0.24
CA LEU A 271 -5.40 4.04 -0.17
C LEU A 271 -5.50 2.86 0.82
N GLY A 272 -6.06 3.10 2.02
CA GLY A 272 -6.17 2.11 3.09
C GLY A 272 -7.59 1.67 3.42
N GLY A 273 -8.59 2.19 2.70
CA GLY A 273 -9.98 1.74 2.75
C GLY A 273 -10.31 0.64 1.74
#